data_AF-A0A1P8FFH9-F1
#
_entry.id   AF-A0A1P8FFH9-F1
#
_cell.length_a   1.000
_cell.length_b   1.000
_cell.length_c   1.000
_cell.angle_alpha   90.00
_cell.angle_beta   90.00
_cell.angle_gamma   90.00
#
_symmetry.space_group_name_H-M   'P 1'
#
loop_
_entity.id
_entity.type
_entity.pdbx_description
1 polymer ?
#
loop_
_entity_poly.entity_id
_entity_poly.type
_entity_poly.pdbx_seq_one_letter_code
_entity_poly.pdbx_strand_id
1 'polypeptide(L)'
;MALRSTIARNVSASQVASKAPREFVPYVDAHRLIGGPYTVITFPGMRGESSSIVDTPTMSKALEKTGTASPIVVIAHDFTAEVRAQLGRLNVIFFFRRDSGWTDESWRTIRDKEYLRR
;
A
#
# COMPACT_ATOMS: atom_id res chain seq x y z
N MET A 1 10.68 -10.80 -7.42
CA MET A 1 10.79 -10.64 -5.95
C MET A 1 9.47 -10.11 -5.42
N ALA A 2 8.97 -10.63 -4.30
CA ALA A 2 7.73 -10.14 -3.70
C ALA A 2 7.95 -8.75 -3.07
N LEU A 3 6.99 -7.84 -3.27
CA LEU A 3 6.96 -6.53 -2.63
C LEU A 3 7.01 -6.68 -1.12
N ARG A 4 7.99 -6.05 -0.47
CA ARG A 4 8.11 -6.06 0.99
C ARG A 4 7.36 -4.86 1.56
N SER A 5 6.39 -5.13 2.42
CA SER A 5 5.74 -4.10 3.22
C SER A 5 6.57 -3.75 4.44
N THR A 6 6.51 -2.48 4.82
CA THR A 6 6.93 -2.00 6.14
C THR A 6 5.70 -1.60 6.94
N ILE A 7 5.61 -2.05 8.20
CA ILE A 7 4.45 -1.82 9.07
C ILE A 7 4.91 -1.03 10.29
N ALA A 8 4.30 0.13 10.52
CA ALA A 8 4.46 0.94 11.71
C ALA A 8 3.13 0.97 12.48
N ARG A 9 3.16 0.64 13.77
CA ARG A 9 1.97 0.60 14.64
C ARG A 9 1.94 1.81 15.56
N ASN A 10 0.76 2.09 16.12
CA ASN A 10 0.53 3.16 17.08
C ASN A 10 0.99 4.55 16.58
N VAL A 11 0.72 4.85 15.30
CA VAL A 11 1.15 6.08 14.64
C VAL A 11 0.06 7.14 14.77
N SER A 12 0.38 8.28 15.37
CA SER A 12 -0.57 9.41 15.41
C SER A 12 -0.81 9.99 14.01
N ALA A 13 -1.95 10.65 13.79
CA ALA A 13 -2.30 11.24 12.49
C ALA A 13 -1.18 12.13 11.91
N SER A 14 -0.59 12.99 12.74
CA SER A 14 0.50 13.90 12.36
C SER A 14 1.80 13.19 11.98
N GLN A 15 1.98 11.94 12.42
CA GLN A 15 3.17 11.13 12.14
C GLN A 15 3.01 10.19 10.95
N VAL A 16 1.80 10.03 10.38
CA VAL A 16 1.59 9.11 9.26
C VAL A 16 2.48 9.46 8.06
N ALA A 17 2.56 10.73 7.69
CA ALA A 17 3.40 11.19 6.59
C ALA A 17 4.89 10.93 6.86
N SER A 18 5.37 11.05 8.10
CA SER A 18 6.78 10.78 8.43
C SER A 18 7.16 9.30 8.45
N LYS A 19 6.16 8.41 8.48
CA LYS A 19 6.35 6.96 8.31
C LYS A 19 6.29 6.51 6.86
N ALA A 20 5.84 7.37 5.95
CA ALA A 20 5.85 7.11 4.53
C ALA A 20 7.27 7.34 3.95
N PRO A 21 7.70 6.52 2.96
CA PRO A 21 8.83 6.88 2.11
C PRO A 21 8.68 8.29 1.51
N ARG A 22 9.80 8.99 1.31
CA ARG A 22 9.80 10.40 0.87
C ARG A 22 9.01 10.63 -0.41
N GLU A 23 8.99 9.68 -1.33
CA GLU A 23 8.22 9.78 -2.57
C GLU A 23 6.70 9.84 -2.37
N PHE A 24 6.17 9.37 -1.23
CA PHE A 24 4.75 9.30 -0.97
C PHE A 24 4.23 10.43 -0.06
N VAL A 25 5.12 11.16 0.61
CA VAL A 25 4.75 12.26 1.53
C VAL A 25 3.76 13.25 0.90
N PRO A 26 3.94 13.71 -0.35
CA PRO A 26 3.00 14.66 -0.97
C PRO A 26 1.60 14.10 -1.22
N TYR A 27 1.43 12.77 -1.18
CA TYR A 27 0.17 12.08 -1.48
C TYR A 27 -0.60 11.69 -0.21
N VAL A 28 0.00 11.88 0.97
CA VAL A 28 -0.67 11.64 2.25
C VAL A 28 -1.54 12.85 2.59
N ASP A 29 -2.85 12.71 2.40
CA ASP A 29 -3.81 13.73 2.79
C ASP A 29 -4.14 13.63 4.28
N ALA A 30 -3.65 14.60 5.05
CA ALA A 30 -3.86 14.68 6.49
C ALA A 30 -5.35 14.86 6.88
N HIS A 31 -6.19 15.43 6.01
CA HIS A 31 -7.61 15.63 6.29
C HIS A 31 -8.39 14.33 6.36
N ARG A 32 -7.89 13.25 5.72
CA ARG A 32 -8.48 11.92 5.80
C ARG A 32 -8.09 11.17 7.09
N LEU A 33 -7.12 11.68 7.83
CA LEU A 33 -6.59 11.09 9.07
C LEU A 33 -7.30 11.68 10.30
N ILE A 34 -8.61 11.46 10.41
CA ILE A 34 -9.42 11.95 11.53
C ILE A 34 -9.39 10.90 12.66
N GLY A 35 -8.62 11.17 13.72
CA GLY A 35 -8.50 10.32 14.90
C GLY A 35 -7.13 9.67 15.07
N GLY A 36 -7.11 8.38 15.43
CA GLY A 36 -5.92 7.60 15.68
C GLY A 36 -5.95 6.89 17.04
N PRO A 37 -4.93 6.08 17.35
CA PRO A 37 -3.71 5.84 16.57
C PRO A 37 -3.90 4.86 15.40
N TYR A 38 -3.09 5.02 14.35
CA TYR A 38 -3.14 4.23 13.12
C TYR A 38 -2.08 3.13 13.06
N THR A 39 -2.37 2.08 12.29
CA THR A 39 -1.35 1.17 11.75
C THR A 39 -1.05 1.55 10.31
N VAL A 40 0.17 1.99 10.04
CA VAL A 40 0.62 2.43 8.71
C VAL A 40 1.36 1.29 8.02
N ILE A 41 0.88 0.88 6.85
CA ILE A 41 1.52 -0.09 5.97
C ILE A 41 2.05 0.66 4.74
N THR A 42 3.33 0.50 4.44
CA THR A 42 3.95 1.12 3.27
C THR A 42 4.57 0.08 2.37
N PHE A 43 4.40 0.26 1.05
CA PHE A 43 4.99 -0.58 0.01
C PHE A 43 5.97 0.28 -0.81
N PRO A 44 7.23 0.41 -0.39
CA PRO A 44 8.21 1.20 -1.11
C PRO A 44 8.47 0.66 -2.52
N GLY A 45 8.80 1.57 -3.44
CA GLY A 45 9.39 1.26 -4.75
C GLY A 45 10.63 0.38 -4.63
N MET A 46 10.95 -0.42 -5.66
CA MET A 46 12.36 -0.79 -5.85
C MET A 46 13.13 0.48 -6.23
N ARG A 47 14.26 0.77 -5.55
CA ARG A 47 15.08 1.95 -5.88
C ARG A 47 15.41 1.94 -7.38
N GLY A 48 14.95 2.95 -8.11
CA GLY A 48 15.17 3.10 -9.56
C GLY A 48 14.04 2.62 -10.46
N GLU A 49 13.12 1.79 -9.96
CA GLU A 49 11.96 1.26 -10.70
C GLU A 49 10.69 1.49 -9.87
N SER A 50 10.12 2.69 -10.00
CA SER A 50 8.97 3.17 -9.22
C SER A 50 7.62 2.61 -9.69
N SER A 51 7.49 1.29 -9.82
CA SER A 51 6.22 0.61 -10.11
C SER A 51 5.93 -0.52 -9.11
N SER A 52 5.70 -0.17 -7.84
CA SER A 52 5.21 -1.09 -6.81
C SER A 52 3.68 -1.19 -6.86
N ILE A 53 3.16 -2.05 -7.74
CA ILE A 53 1.72 -2.35 -7.80
C ILE A 53 1.40 -3.44 -6.77
N VAL A 54 0.50 -3.11 -5.85
CA VAL A 54 0.09 -4.03 -4.79
C VAL A 54 -1.13 -4.82 -5.24
N ASP A 55 -0.98 -6.15 -5.29
CA ASP A 55 -2.02 -7.13 -5.60
C ASP A 55 -2.66 -7.72 -4.32
N THR A 56 -3.78 -8.43 -4.50
CA THR A 56 -4.52 -9.03 -3.37
C THR A 56 -3.65 -9.95 -2.52
N PRO A 57 -2.84 -10.89 -3.07
CA PRO A 57 -1.98 -11.74 -2.27
C PRO A 57 -0.96 -10.95 -1.42
N THR A 58 -0.38 -9.88 -1.96
CA THR A 58 0.57 -9.05 -1.22
C THR A 58 -0.15 -8.26 -0.12
N MET A 59 -1.33 -7.72 -0.41
CA MET A 59 -2.14 -7.00 0.59
C MET A 59 -2.58 -7.91 1.74
N SER A 60 -3.16 -9.07 1.44
CA SER A 60 -3.63 -10.02 2.45
C SER A 60 -2.51 -10.43 3.41
N LYS A 61 -1.32 -10.75 2.90
CA LYS A 61 -0.14 -11.05 3.72
C LYS A 61 0.30 -9.89 4.61
N ALA A 62 0.10 -8.65 4.18
CA ALA A 62 0.43 -7.47 4.99
C ALA A 62 -0.61 -7.25 6.08
N LEU A 63 -1.90 -7.43 5.77
CA LEU A 63 -3.00 -7.29 6.71
C LEU A 63 -2.93 -8.35 7.82
N GLU A 64 -2.62 -9.60 7.50
CA GLU A 64 -2.40 -10.67 8.49
C GLU A 64 -1.35 -10.30 9.55
N LYS A 65 -0.33 -9.52 9.17
CA LYS A 65 0.74 -9.08 10.08
C LYS A 65 0.37 -7.89 10.95
N THR A 66 -0.73 -7.19 10.67
CA THR A 66 -1.13 -6.05 11.50
C THR A 66 -1.65 -6.48 12.86
N GLY A 67 -2.46 -7.55 12.93
CA GLY A 67 -2.89 -8.21 14.17
C GLY A 67 -3.55 -7.28 15.21
N THR A 68 -3.98 -6.08 14.83
CA THR A 68 -4.41 -5.01 15.74
C THR A 68 -5.74 -4.45 15.27
N ALA A 69 -6.63 -4.06 16.21
CA ALA A 69 -7.93 -3.44 15.93
C ALA A 69 -7.85 -1.94 15.53
N SER A 70 -6.65 -1.37 15.46
CA SER A 70 -6.45 0.04 15.11
C SER A 70 -6.79 0.30 13.64
N PRO A 71 -7.33 1.49 13.31
CA PRO A 71 -7.57 1.89 11.92
C PRO A 71 -6.27 1.80 11.10
N ILE A 72 -6.37 1.27 9.89
CA ILE A 72 -5.22 1.00 9.02
C ILE A 72 -5.11 2.12 7.98
N VAL A 73 -3.87 2.53 7.72
CA VAL A 73 -3.49 3.38 6.58
C VAL A 73 -2.55 2.59 5.68
N VAL A 74 -2.80 2.56 4.38
CA VAL A 74 -1.93 1.89 3.42
C VAL A 74 -1.42 2.86 2.37
N ILE A 75 -0.12 2.78 2.05
CA ILE A 75 0.55 3.68 1.12
C ILE A 75 1.36 2.86 0.12
N ALA A 76 1.12 3.09 -1.17
CA ALA A 76 1.82 2.42 -2.27
C ALA A 76 1.95 3.30 -3.53
N HIS A 77 2.58 2.79 -4.58
CA HIS A 77 2.57 3.45 -5.88
C HIS A 77 1.21 3.35 -6.56
N ASP A 78 0.67 2.14 -6.62
CA ASP A 78 -0.63 1.81 -7.19
C ASP A 78 -1.18 0.55 -6.52
N PHE A 79 -2.49 0.37 -6.61
CA PHE A 79 -3.23 -0.79 -6.12
C PHE A 79 -4.05 -1.35 -7.27
N THR A 80 -4.12 -2.67 -7.36
CA THR A 80 -5.06 -3.31 -8.29
C THR A 80 -6.50 -2.97 -7.91
N ALA A 81 -7.41 -3.06 -8.88
CA ALA A 81 -8.83 -2.80 -8.69
C ALA A 81 -9.43 -3.65 -7.55
N GLU A 82 -9.00 -4.92 -7.47
CA GLU A 82 -9.42 -5.86 -6.44
C GLU A 82 -8.98 -5.41 -5.04
N VAL A 83 -7.73 -4.94 -4.91
CA VAL A 83 -7.22 -4.40 -3.65
C VAL A 83 -7.96 -3.14 -3.25
N ARG A 84 -8.22 -2.22 -4.18
CA ARG A 84 -8.98 -0.99 -3.89
C ARG A 84 -10.39 -1.32 -3.37
N ALA A 85 -11.07 -2.28 -4.00
CA ALA A 85 -12.36 -2.77 -3.56
C ALA A 85 -12.29 -3.41 -2.15
N GLN A 86 -11.24 -4.20 -1.88
CA GLN A 86 -11.02 -4.80 -0.57
C GLN A 86 -10.78 -3.74 0.51
N LEU A 87 -9.90 -2.77 0.26
CA LEU A 87 -9.59 -1.69 1.20
C LEU A 87 -10.83 -0.82 1.48
N GLY A 88 -11.65 -0.54 0.46
CA GLY A 88 -12.91 0.15 0.61
C GLY A 88 -13.89 -0.59 1.54
N ARG A 89 -14.04 -1.92 1.37
CA ARG A 89 -14.91 -2.74 2.25
C ARG A 89 -14.43 -2.76 3.70
N LEU A 90 -13.12 -2.70 3.91
CA LEU A 90 -12.51 -2.72 5.25
C LEU A 90 -12.43 -1.32 5.89
N ASN A 91 -12.97 -0.28 5.24
CA ASN A 91 -12.84 1.12 5.67
C ASN A 91 -11.38 1.53 5.93
N VAL A 92 -10.44 0.94 5.18
CA VAL A 92 -9.02 1.25 5.28
C VAL A 92 -8.75 2.55 4.52
N ILE A 93 -7.99 3.45 5.13
CA ILE A 93 -7.54 4.67 4.45
C ILE A 93 -6.36 4.27 3.56
N PHE A 94 -6.39 4.64 2.29
CA PHE A 94 -5.28 4.35 1.39
C PHE A 94 -4.90 5.56 0.53
N PHE A 95 -3.60 5.67 0.29
CA PHE A 95 -2.95 6.68 -0.52
C PHE A 95 -2.10 6.01 -1.59
N PHE A 96 -2.20 6.51 -2.81
CA PHE A 96 -1.42 6.02 -3.93
C PHE A 96 -0.94 7.18 -4.80
N ARG A 97 0.18 6.96 -5.48
CA ARG A 97 0.77 7.96 -6.37
C ARG A 97 0.06 8.01 -7.73
N ARG A 98 -0.35 6.87 -8.26
CA ARG A 98 -0.94 6.75 -9.60
C ARG A 98 -2.06 5.73 -9.60
N ASP A 99 -3.08 5.99 -10.43
CA ASP A 99 -4.04 4.99 -10.84
C ASP A 99 -3.78 4.62 -12.29
N SER A 100 -3.32 3.39 -12.52
CA SER A 100 -3.02 2.88 -13.85
C SER A 100 -4.06 1.87 -14.33
N GLY A 101 -5.11 1.62 -13.55
CA GLY A 101 -6.16 0.66 -13.91
C GLY A 101 -5.74 -0.81 -13.88
N TRP A 102 -4.72 -1.17 -13.08
CA TRP A 102 -4.26 -2.55 -12.96
C TRP A 102 -5.32 -3.46 -12.32
N THR A 103 -5.36 -4.70 -12.79
CA THR A 103 -6.06 -5.81 -12.14
C THR A 103 -5.04 -6.81 -11.62
N ASP A 104 -5.42 -7.64 -10.64
CA ASP A 104 -4.58 -8.74 -10.18
C ASP A 104 -4.14 -9.66 -11.32
N GLU A 105 -5.02 -9.91 -12.29
CA GLU A 105 -4.75 -10.74 -13.47
C GLU A 105 -3.72 -10.11 -14.42
N SER A 106 -3.93 -8.84 -14.78
CA SER A 106 -3.02 -8.13 -15.70
C SER A 106 -1.65 -7.92 -15.07
N TRP A 107 -1.60 -7.60 -13.77
CA TRP A 107 -0.36 -7.47 -13.04
C TRP A 107 0.39 -8.80 -12.92
N ARG A 108 -0.31 -9.90 -12.59
CA ARG A 108 0.28 -11.24 -12.55
C ARG A 108 0.90 -11.63 -13.88
N THR A 109 0.17 -11.39 -14.98
CA THR A 109 0.65 -11.71 -16.33
C THR A 109 1.96 -11.00 -16.68
N ILE A 110 2.10 -9.72 -16.32
CA ILE A 110 3.32 -8.95 -16.59
C ILE A 110 4.44 -9.36 -15.64
N ARG A 111 4.14 -9.46 -14.33
CA ARG A 111 5.13 -9.86 -13.32
C ARG A 111 5.75 -11.22 -13.63
N ASP A 112 4.95 -12.19 -14.06
CA ASP A 112 5.42 -13.53 -14.36
C ASP A 112 6.21 -13.55 -15.68
N LYS A 113 5.85 -12.70 -16.67
CA LYS A 113 6.64 -12.48 -17.90
C LYS A 113 7.99 -11.81 -17.64
N GLU A 114 8.03 -10.81 -16.75
CA GLU A 114 9.29 -10.18 -16.35
C GLU A 114 10.19 -11.13 -15.55
N TYR A 115 9.60 -12.02 -14.75
CA TYR A 115 10.35 -13.07 -14.05
C TYR A 115 11.01 -14.04 -15.03
N LEU A 116 10.34 -14.40 -16.13
CA LEU A 116 10.90 -15.26 -17.18
C LEU A 116 12.00 -14.60 -18.03
N ARG A 117 12.17 -13.27 -17.93
CA ARG A 117 13.18 -12.50 -18.68
C ARG A 117 14.45 -12.19 -17.86
N ARG A 118 14.48 -12.56 -16.58
CA ARG A 118 15.65 -12.40 -15.69
C ARG A 118 16.26 -13.77 -15.41
#